data_AF-A0A7S2PXY1-F1
#
_entry.id   AF-A0A7S2PXY1-F1
#
_cell.length_a   1.000
_cell.length_b   1.000
_cell.length_c   1.000
_cell.angle_alpha   90.00
_cell.angle_beta   90.00
_cell.angle_gamma   90.00
#
_symmetry.space_group_name_H-M   'P 1'
#
loop_
_entity.id
_entity.type
_entity.pdbx_description
1 polymer ?
#
loop_
_entity_poly.entity_id
_entity_poly.type
_entity_poly.pdbx_seq_one_letter_code
_entity_poly.pdbx_strand_id
1 'polypeptide(L)'
;PFAYDTDNTLVVRLQLGATLWNAAADEQMAAFFEVLLPPGYSSCRILGPGSPDPYMEVFSLDSDDNGDPDFDRGTLSVDLVDGTWANSRGRSCVYALARHNRIYHRQTIYFEVTVDNPQGALRNAEPTNVWHVRLASKGAFPDGPLQANLSTPYFRFISNSAVPDLPALPD
;
A
#
# COMPACT_ATOMS: atom_id res chain seq x y z
N PRO A 1 -2.10 -13.65 -10.01
CA PRO A 1 -3.55 -13.38 -10.12
C PRO A 1 -4.18 -14.25 -11.22
N PHE A 2 -5.23 -15.00 -10.88
CA PHE A 2 -6.01 -15.75 -11.87
C PHE A 2 -6.93 -14.79 -12.63
N ALA A 3 -7.04 -14.95 -13.95
CA ALA A 3 -7.91 -14.13 -14.78
C ALA A 3 -9.37 -14.25 -14.33
N TYR A 4 -10.15 -13.17 -14.44
CA TYR A 4 -11.58 -13.08 -14.06
C TYR A 4 -11.92 -13.33 -12.59
N ASP A 5 -10.93 -13.61 -11.76
CA ASP A 5 -11.18 -13.91 -10.36
C ASP A 5 -11.54 -12.61 -9.61
N THR A 6 -12.68 -12.65 -8.92
CA THR A 6 -13.20 -11.53 -8.13
C THR A 6 -12.78 -11.70 -6.68
N ASP A 7 -12.78 -10.61 -5.92
CA ASP A 7 -12.44 -10.65 -4.50
C ASP A 7 -11.05 -11.23 -4.19
N ASN A 8 -10.07 -10.99 -5.06
CA ASN A 8 -8.69 -11.36 -4.80
C ASN A 8 -8.10 -10.47 -3.72
N THR A 9 -7.72 -11.05 -2.59
CA THR A 9 -7.01 -10.34 -1.54
C THR A 9 -5.51 -10.34 -1.82
N LEU A 10 -4.92 -9.15 -1.87
CA LEU A 10 -3.50 -8.91 -2.05
C LEU A 10 -2.96 -8.18 -0.83
N VAL A 11 -1.79 -8.61 -0.35
CA VAL A 11 -1.03 -7.86 0.66
C VAL A 11 -0.06 -6.93 -0.04
N VAL A 12 -0.18 -5.64 0.24
CA VAL A 12 0.67 -4.59 -0.33
C VAL A 12 1.68 -4.15 0.71
N ARG A 13 2.97 -4.19 0.35
CA ARG A 13 4.06 -3.58 1.10
C ARG A 13 4.40 -2.23 0.50
N LEU A 14 4.17 -1.15 1.24
CA LEU A 14 4.47 0.22 0.82
C LEU A 14 5.54 0.83 1.73
N GLN A 15 6.63 1.31 1.14
CA GLN A 15 7.64 2.09 1.86
C GLN A 15 7.61 3.53 1.34
N LEU A 16 7.34 4.51 2.22
CA LEU A 16 7.24 5.90 1.78
C LEU A 16 8.63 6.52 1.59
N GLY A 17 8.88 7.11 0.42
CA GLY A 17 10.10 7.88 0.15
C GLY A 17 10.15 9.25 0.85
N ALA A 18 9.01 9.74 1.35
CA ALA A 18 8.87 11.03 2.02
C ALA A 18 7.89 10.93 3.18
N THR A 19 7.98 11.86 4.13
CA THR A 19 7.01 11.97 5.24
C THR A 19 5.67 12.49 4.71
N LEU A 20 4.60 11.76 4.99
CA LEU A 20 3.23 12.20 4.76
C LEU A 20 2.69 12.77 6.06
N TRP A 21 2.28 14.05 6.07
CA TRP A 21 1.83 14.71 7.30
C TRP A 21 0.60 15.56 7.05
N ASN A 22 -0.43 15.41 7.88
CA ASN A 22 -1.53 16.35 7.97
C ASN A 22 -1.25 17.38 9.09
N ALA A 23 -0.69 18.53 8.71
CA ALA A 23 -0.40 19.63 9.64
C ALA A 23 -1.59 20.59 9.85
N ALA A 24 -2.66 20.47 9.04
CA ALA A 24 -3.75 21.43 9.03
C ALA A 24 -4.52 21.44 10.35
N ALA A 25 -4.80 22.61 10.90
CA ALA A 25 -5.53 22.74 12.16
C ALA A 25 -7.05 22.56 11.99
N ASP A 26 -7.55 22.89 10.81
CA ASP A 26 -8.97 22.99 10.44
C ASP A 26 -9.43 21.94 9.42
N GLU A 27 -8.50 21.21 8.80
CA GLU A 27 -8.83 20.16 7.83
C GLU A 27 -8.58 18.76 8.39
N GLN A 28 -9.66 17.98 8.50
CA GLN A 28 -9.58 16.63 9.04
C GLN A 28 -8.74 15.70 8.15
N MET A 29 -8.70 15.91 6.83
CA MET A 29 -8.08 14.98 5.87
C MET A 29 -7.30 15.74 4.79
N ALA A 30 -6.17 16.36 5.17
CA ALA A 30 -5.32 17.17 4.28
C ALA A 30 -4.01 16.48 3.86
N ALA A 31 -3.89 15.18 4.11
CA ALA A 31 -2.81 14.36 3.62
C ALA A 31 -3.29 12.93 3.33
N PHE A 32 -2.90 12.37 2.19
CA PHE A 32 -3.30 11.01 1.80
C PHE A 32 -2.24 10.35 0.92
N PHE A 33 -2.33 9.03 0.84
CA PHE A 33 -1.78 8.29 -0.29
C PHE A 33 -2.90 7.55 -1.02
N GLU A 34 -2.75 7.43 -2.33
CA GLU A 34 -3.64 6.73 -3.24
C GLU A 34 -2.88 5.59 -3.91
N VAL A 35 -3.44 4.39 -3.87
CA VAL A 35 -3.01 3.26 -4.70
C VAL A 35 -4.00 3.14 -5.84
N LEU A 36 -3.52 3.40 -7.05
CA LEU A 36 -4.29 3.30 -8.28
C LEU A 36 -3.92 2.01 -9.02
N LEU A 37 -4.92 1.14 -9.17
CA LEU A 37 -4.78 -0.13 -9.87
C LEU A 37 -4.56 0.08 -11.38
N PRO A 38 -3.84 -0.84 -12.05
CA PRO A 38 -3.66 -0.81 -13.49
C PRO A 38 -4.99 -0.79 -14.27
N PRO A 39 -4.98 -0.37 -15.55
CA PRO A 39 -6.12 -0.56 -16.43
C PRO A 39 -6.56 -2.03 -16.49
N GLY A 40 -7.87 -2.26 -16.55
CA GLY A 40 -8.47 -3.60 -16.62
C GLY A 40 -8.96 -4.14 -15.27
N TYR A 41 -8.39 -3.71 -14.16
CA TYR A 41 -8.99 -3.93 -12.84
C TYR A 41 -10.29 -3.11 -12.71
N SER A 42 -11.34 -3.66 -12.12
CA SER A 42 -12.62 -2.94 -11.95
C SER A 42 -12.79 -2.28 -10.59
N SER A 43 -12.17 -2.84 -9.55
CA SER A 43 -12.37 -2.37 -8.18
C SER A 43 -11.13 -2.49 -7.29
N CYS A 44 -10.96 -1.51 -6.41
CA CYS A 44 -10.04 -1.48 -5.30
C CYS A 44 -10.87 -1.34 -4.03
N ARG A 45 -10.89 -2.36 -3.17
CA ARG A 45 -11.68 -2.40 -1.95
C ARG A 45 -10.78 -2.66 -0.77
N ILE A 46 -11.02 -1.98 0.34
CA ILE A 46 -10.39 -2.29 1.63
C ILE A 46 -11.51 -2.86 2.51
N LEU A 47 -11.39 -4.13 2.87
CA LEU A 47 -12.36 -4.81 3.71
C LEU A 47 -11.91 -4.73 5.18
N GLY A 48 -12.84 -4.43 6.08
CA GLY A 48 -12.56 -4.30 7.50
C GLY A 48 -11.47 -3.26 7.80
N PRO A 49 -10.47 -3.57 8.66
CA PRO A 49 -9.41 -2.63 9.00
C PRO A 49 -8.35 -2.47 7.88
N GLY A 50 -8.36 -3.34 6.86
CA GLY A 50 -7.29 -3.38 5.86
C GLY A 50 -5.93 -3.80 6.39
N SER A 51 -5.79 -4.15 7.67
CA SER A 51 -4.57 -4.75 8.21
C SER A 51 -4.48 -6.22 7.78
N PRO A 52 -3.32 -6.70 7.32
CA PRO A 52 -3.15 -8.10 7.00
C PRO A 52 -3.24 -9.01 8.22
N ASP A 53 -3.52 -10.29 7.99
CA ASP A 53 -3.43 -11.30 9.05
C ASP A 53 -2.01 -11.31 9.67
N PRO A 54 -1.87 -11.03 10.98
CA PRO A 54 -0.56 -10.95 11.62
C PRO A 54 0.21 -12.29 11.64
N TYR A 55 -0.46 -13.42 11.36
CA TYR A 55 0.12 -14.76 11.33
C TYR A 55 0.50 -15.23 9.93
N MET A 56 0.40 -14.38 8.90
CA MET A 56 0.89 -14.74 7.56
C MET A 56 2.38 -15.07 7.61
N GLU A 57 2.78 -16.11 6.87
CA GLU A 57 4.16 -16.63 6.82
C GLU A 57 5.20 -15.54 6.53
N VAL A 58 4.87 -14.57 5.67
CA VAL A 58 5.74 -13.43 5.35
C VAL A 58 6.18 -12.63 6.57
N PHE A 59 5.36 -12.55 7.63
CA PHE A 59 5.70 -11.83 8.86
C PHE A 59 6.47 -12.68 9.88
N SER A 60 6.72 -13.95 9.56
CA SER A 60 7.51 -14.88 10.35
C SER A 60 8.85 -15.22 9.68
N LEU A 61 9.12 -14.67 8.49
CA LEU A 61 10.37 -14.90 7.79
C LEU A 61 11.52 -14.17 8.51
N ASP A 62 12.53 -14.93 8.89
CA ASP A 62 13.81 -14.49 9.44
C ASP A 62 14.87 -15.13 8.56
N SER A 63 15.29 -14.44 7.50
CA SER A 63 16.17 -15.01 6.47
C SER A 63 17.64 -15.02 6.89
N ASP A 64 18.01 -14.25 7.92
CA ASP A 64 19.38 -14.17 8.44
C ASP A 64 19.56 -14.89 9.80
N ASP A 65 18.51 -15.60 10.26
CA ASP A 65 18.46 -16.38 11.49
C ASP A 65 18.89 -15.57 12.73
N ASN A 66 18.62 -14.25 12.74
CA ASN A 66 19.04 -13.37 13.83
C ASN A 66 18.08 -13.37 15.03
N GLY A 67 16.93 -14.05 14.91
CA GLY A 67 15.89 -14.17 15.92
C GLY A 67 14.77 -13.13 15.83
N ASP A 68 14.89 -12.17 14.91
CA ASP A 68 13.92 -11.10 14.65
C ASP A 68 13.37 -11.22 13.21
N PRO A 69 12.04 -11.16 13.00
CA PRO A 69 11.48 -11.21 11.65
C PRO A 69 11.94 -10.05 10.74
N ASP A 70 12.27 -10.36 9.49
CA ASP A 70 12.73 -9.41 8.47
C ASP A 70 11.70 -8.32 8.12
N PHE A 71 10.42 -8.64 8.32
CA PHE A 71 9.30 -7.84 7.86
C PHE A 71 8.44 -7.36 9.03
N ASP A 72 8.88 -6.29 9.67
CA ASP A 72 8.14 -5.66 10.77
C ASP A 72 6.74 -5.16 10.32
N ARG A 73 5.73 -5.43 11.15
CA ARG A 73 4.30 -5.29 10.84
C ARG A 73 3.79 -3.87 11.03
N GLY A 74 4.25 -2.94 10.20
CA GLY A 74 3.66 -1.60 10.15
C GLY A 74 2.21 -1.67 9.63
N THR A 75 1.22 -1.38 10.46
CA THR A 75 -0.20 -1.32 10.07
C THR A 75 -0.72 0.12 10.11
N LEU A 76 -1.80 0.36 9.39
CA LEU A 76 -2.51 1.64 9.43
C LEU A 76 -3.65 1.56 10.43
N SER A 77 -3.79 2.59 11.25
CA SER A 77 -4.97 2.73 12.10
C SER A 77 -6.21 2.98 11.23
N VAL A 78 -7.34 2.43 11.65
CA VAL A 78 -8.66 2.70 11.06
C VAL A 78 -9.57 3.50 11.97
N ASP A 79 -9.05 3.95 13.11
CA ASP A 79 -9.75 4.93 13.91
C ASP A 79 -9.79 6.27 13.16
N LEU A 80 -10.96 6.89 13.10
CA LEU A 80 -11.17 8.17 12.44
C LEU A 80 -10.33 9.31 13.05
N VAL A 81 -9.81 9.12 14.27
CA VAL A 81 -8.85 10.07 14.89
C VAL A 81 -7.44 9.96 14.32
N ASP A 82 -7.10 8.85 13.65
CA ASP A 82 -5.78 8.58 13.09
C ASP A 82 -5.78 8.64 11.54
N GLY A 83 -6.78 8.00 10.90
CA GLY A 83 -6.91 7.96 9.45
C GLY A 83 -8.04 7.06 8.96
N THR A 84 -8.30 7.06 7.65
CA THR A 84 -9.42 6.31 7.07
C THR A 84 -9.25 5.97 5.59
N TRP A 85 -9.89 4.88 5.17
CA TRP A 85 -9.98 4.44 3.76
C TRP A 85 -11.22 4.95 3.00
N ALA A 86 -12.00 5.86 3.60
CA ALA A 86 -13.36 6.22 3.19
C ALA A 86 -13.53 6.79 1.76
N ASN A 87 -12.44 7.18 1.09
CA ASN A 87 -12.49 7.77 -0.25
C ASN A 87 -12.12 6.79 -1.39
N SER A 88 -12.03 5.49 -1.08
CA SER A 88 -11.71 4.45 -2.05
C SER A 88 -12.88 4.21 -3.01
N ARG A 89 -12.63 4.25 -4.32
CA ARG A 89 -13.65 4.11 -5.37
C ARG A 89 -13.06 3.61 -6.68
N GLY A 90 -13.82 2.76 -7.39
CA GLY A 90 -13.37 2.20 -8.67
C GLY A 90 -11.99 1.56 -8.51
N ARG A 91 -11.01 1.97 -9.31
CA ARG A 91 -9.63 1.46 -9.27
C ARG A 91 -8.72 2.14 -8.24
N SER A 92 -9.26 2.96 -7.35
CA SER A 92 -8.48 3.79 -6.44
C SER A 92 -8.77 3.42 -4.99
N CYS A 93 -7.74 3.05 -4.24
CA CYS A 93 -7.81 2.95 -2.78
C CYS A 93 -7.06 4.13 -2.17
N VAL A 94 -7.74 4.89 -1.32
CA VAL A 94 -7.19 6.13 -0.75
C VAL A 94 -7.20 6.02 0.76
N TYR A 95 -6.03 6.12 1.37
CA TYR A 95 -5.90 6.28 2.81
C TYR A 95 -5.59 7.73 3.13
N ALA A 96 -6.47 8.37 3.89
CA ALA A 96 -6.33 9.75 4.33
C ALA A 96 -5.94 9.79 5.81
N LEU A 97 -4.97 10.63 6.15
CA LEU A 97 -4.53 10.88 7.52
C LEU A 97 -5.43 11.92 8.18
N ALA A 98 -5.89 11.57 9.38
CA ALA A 98 -6.60 12.50 10.23
C ALA A 98 -5.69 13.66 10.66
N ARG A 99 -6.29 14.74 11.15
CA ARG A 99 -5.58 15.92 11.61
C ARG A 99 -4.46 15.58 12.61
N HIS A 100 -3.29 16.20 12.42
CA HIS A 100 -2.07 16.04 13.22
C HIS A 100 -1.39 14.67 13.14
N ASN A 101 -1.88 13.75 12.32
CA ASN A 101 -1.24 12.46 12.09
C ASN A 101 -0.22 12.50 10.96
N ARG A 102 0.74 11.56 11.03
CA ARG A 102 1.85 11.46 10.08
C ARG A 102 2.34 10.04 9.90
N ILE A 103 2.82 9.77 8.70
CA ILE A 103 3.61 8.59 8.36
C ILE A 103 5.00 9.10 8.00
N TYR A 104 6.03 8.63 8.70
CA TYR A 104 7.39 9.09 8.49
C TYR A 104 8.02 8.47 7.24
N HIS A 105 8.97 9.19 6.65
CA HIS A 105 9.79 8.63 5.59
C HIS A 105 10.43 7.28 6.01
N ARG A 106 10.63 6.38 5.04
CA ARG A 106 11.18 5.03 5.21
C ARG A 106 10.36 4.07 6.07
N GLN A 107 9.26 4.51 6.68
CA GLN A 107 8.33 3.57 7.31
C GLN A 107 7.75 2.62 6.25
N THR A 108 7.73 1.34 6.60
CA THR A 108 7.10 0.29 5.80
C THR A 108 5.73 0.03 6.39
N ILE A 109 4.73 0.00 5.53
CA ILE A 109 3.34 -0.27 5.88
C ILE A 109 2.86 -1.45 5.06
N TYR A 110 2.08 -2.31 5.70
CA TYR A 110 1.37 -3.40 5.07
C TYR A 110 -0.13 -3.16 5.18
N PHE A 111 -0.84 -3.41 4.08
CA PHE A 111 -2.29 -3.41 4.06
C PHE A 111 -2.83 -4.41 3.03
N GLU A 112 -4.01 -4.93 3.30
CA GLU A 112 -4.77 -5.79 2.41
C GLU A 112 -5.66 -4.96 1.48
N VAL A 113 -5.61 -5.31 0.21
CA VAL A 113 -6.51 -4.79 -0.81
C VAL A 113 -7.23 -5.95 -1.48
N THR A 114 -8.55 -5.85 -1.55
CA THR A 114 -9.39 -6.75 -2.31
C THR A 114 -9.62 -6.16 -3.69
N VAL A 115 -9.25 -6.90 -4.73
CA VAL A 115 -9.33 -6.47 -6.13
C VAL A 115 -10.12 -7.46 -6.98
N ASP A 116 -10.75 -6.92 -8.03
CA ASP A 116 -11.32 -7.74 -9.10
C ASP A 116 -10.32 -7.77 -10.26
N ASN A 117 -9.80 -8.96 -10.55
CA ASN A 117 -8.79 -9.13 -11.58
C ASN A 117 -9.34 -8.82 -12.98
N PRO A 118 -8.49 -8.32 -13.90
CA PRO A 118 -8.87 -8.14 -15.29
C PRO A 118 -9.27 -9.45 -15.98
N GLN A 119 -10.01 -9.31 -17.08
CA GLN A 119 -10.39 -10.43 -17.96
C GLN A 119 -9.16 -11.17 -18.53
N GLY A 120 -8.12 -10.43 -18.90
CA GLY A 120 -6.84 -11.00 -19.28
C GLY A 120 -5.91 -11.08 -18.07
N ALA A 121 -5.27 -12.22 -17.86
CA ALA A 121 -4.21 -12.32 -16.86
C ALA A 121 -3.05 -11.39 -17.25
N LEU A 122 -2.82 -10.35 -16.46
CA LEU A 122 -1.70 -9.43 -16.67
C LEU A 122 -0.42 -10.05 -16.13
N ARG A 123 0.60 -10.17 -16.99
CA ARG A 123 1.95 -10.58 -16.57
C ARG A 123 2.68 -9.42 -15.91
N ASN A 124 3.67 -9.73 -15.07
CA ASN A 124 4.49 -8.70 -14.42
C ASN A 124 5.20 -7.79 -15.44
N ALA A 125 5.73 -8.38 -16.52
CA ALA A 125 6.44 -7.65 -17.57
C ALA A 125 5.52 -6.87 -18.54
N GLU A 126 4.20 -6.91 -18.37
CA GLU A 126 3.30 -6.17 -19.26
C GLU A 126 3.34 -4.66 -18.95
N PRO A 127 3.52 -3.80 -19.97
CA PRO A 127 3.62 -2.36 -19.77
C PRO A 127 2.33 -1.73 -19.25
N THR A 128 1.21 -2.44 -19.37
CA THR A 128 -0.10 -2.04 -18.85
C THR A 128 -0.28 -2.45 -17.39
N ASN A 129 0.51 -3.37 -16.85
CA ASN A 129 0.41 -3.85 -15.47
C ASN A 129 1.22 -2.96 -14.50
N VAL A 130 0.96 -1.66 -14.56
CA VAL A 130 1.66 -0.66 -13.74
C VAL A 130 0.72 -0.13 -12.68
N TRP A 131 1.09 -0.37 -11.44
CA TRP A 131 0.41 0.19 -10.27
C TRP A 131 1.03 1.55 -9.95
N HIS A 132 0.18 2.52 -9.62
CA HIS A 132 0.64 3.86 -9.27
C HIS A 132 0.36 4.14 -7.80
N VAL A 133 1.38 4.59 -7.06
CA VAL A 133 1.18 5.28 -5.78
C VAL A 133 1.18 6.77 -6.06
N ARG A 134 0.25 7.50 -5.46
CA ARG A 134 0.29 8.96 -5.38
C ARG A 134 0.29 9.38 -3.93
N LEU A 135 1.14 10.33 -3.59
CA LEU A 135 1.13 10.96 -2.28
C LEU A 135 0.70 12.41 -2.45
N ALA A 136 -0.15 12.89 -1.56
CA ALA A 136 -0.51 14.28 -1.50
C ALA A 136 -0.60 14.79 -0.07
N SER A 137 -0.02 15.95 0.19
CA SER A 137 0.00 16.59 1.51
C SER A 137 0.27 18.07 1.38
N LYS A 138 -0.20 18.86 2.33
CA LYS A 138 0.18 20.27 2.49
C LYS A 138 1.56 20.45 3.16
N GLY A 139 2.15 19.36 3.67
CA GLY A 139 3.42 19.37 4.39
C GLY A 139 3.36 20.22 5.65
N ALA A 140 4.42 20.99 5.90
CA ALA A 140 4.52 21.91 7.04
C ALA A 140 3.76 23.23 6.87
N PHE A 141 3.13 23.47 5.71
CA PHE A 141 2.46 24.71 5.37
C PHE A 141 0.94 24.48 5.30
N PRO A 142 0.22 24.55 6.44
CA PRO A 142 -1.20 24.17 6.51
C PRO A 142 -2.12 25.03 5.62
N ASP A 143 -1.72 26.27 5.33
CA ASP A 143 -2.47 27.21 4.47
C ASP A 143 -2.10 27.07 2.98
N GLY A 144 -1.14 26.20 2.64
CA GLY A 144 -0.69 25.97 1.27
C GLY A 144 -1.66 25.08 0.48
N PRO A 145 -1.59 25.12 -0.86
CA PRO A 145 -2.32 24.16 -1.68
C PRO A 145 -1.80 22.74 -1.43
N LEU A 146 -2.69 21.76 -1.53
CA LEU A 146 -2.32 20.35 -1.47
C LEU A 146 -1.32 20.03 -2.60
N GLN A 147 -0.10 19.62 -2.25
CA GLN A 147 0.92 19.25 -3.21
C GLN A 147 0.78 17.77 -3.53
N ALA A 148 0.47 17.42 -4.78
CA ALA A 148 0.32 16.04 -5.25
C ALA A 148 1.33 15.76 -6.36
N ASN A 149 2.61 15.53 -6.02
CA ASN A 149 3.67 15.49 -7.03
C ASN A 149 4.60 14.26 -6.96
N LEU A 150 4.31 13.28 -6.11
CA LEU A 150 5.06 12.02 -6.10
C LEU A 150 4.17 10.91 -6.63
N SER A 151 4.28 10.64 -7.93
CA SER A 151 3.83 9.37 -8.53
C SER A 151 5.06 8.53 -8.83
N THR A 152 5.18 7.38 -8.17
CA THR A 152 6.27 6.43 -8.44
C THR A 152 5.68 5.08 -8.85
N PRO A 153 6.11 4.51 -9.98
CA PRO A 153 5.72 3.16 -10.38
C PRO A 153 6.69 2.17 -9.72
N TYR A 154 6.49 1.86 -8.43
CA TYR A 154 7.23 0.75 -7.82
C TYR A 154 6.36 -0.02 -6.84
N PHE A 155 5.99 -1.23 -7.26
CA PHE A 155 5.40 -2.23 -6.38
C PHE A 155 6.16 -3.54 -6.57
N ARG A 156 6.54 -4.16 -5.46
CA ARG A 156 6.97 -5.55 -5.42
C ARG A 156 5.83 -6.36 -4.80
N PHE A 157 5.17 -7.18 -5.59
CA PHE A 157 4.25 -8.18 -5.07
C PHE A 157 5.07 -9.24 -4.33
N ILE A 158 4.80 -9.43 -3.05
CA ILE A 158 5.24 -10.62 -2.33
C ILE A 158 4.11 -11.63 -2.50
N SER A 159 4.30 -12.58 -3.40
CA SER A 159 3.38 -13.69 -3.61
C SER A 159 3.67 -14.76 -2.55
N ASN A 160 2.66 -15.15 -1.78
CA ASN A 160 2.75 -16.32 -0.87
C ASN A 160 2.86 -17.65 -1.63
N SER A 161 2.93 -17.65 -2.97
CA SER A 161 3.05 -18.85 -3.80
C SER A 161 4.38 -18.98 -4.52
N ALA A 162 5.36 -18.09 -4.25
CA ALA A 162 6.71 -18.24 -4.78
C ALA A 162 7.72 -17.58 -3.85
N VAL A 163 8.27 -18.37 -2.93
CA VAL A 163 9.65 -18.16 -2.48
C VAL A 163 10.50 -18.19 -3.76
N PRO A 164 11.22 -17.11 -4.12
CA PRO A 164 12.20 -17.19 -5.18
C PRO A 164 13.30 -18.14 -4.73
N ASP A 165 13.61 -19.16 -5.52
CA ASP A 165 14.86 -19.91 -5.35
C ASP A 165 16.00 -18.88 -5.29
N LEU A 166 16.64 -18.79 -4.12
CA LEU A 166 17.87 -18.03 -3.96
C LEU A 166 18.88 -18.58 -4.98
N PRO A 167 19.63 -17.73 -5.69
CA PRO A 167 20.71 -18.23 -6.53
C PRO A 167 21.68 -19.00 -5.64
N ALA A 168 21.98 -20.24 -6.04
CA ALA A 168 22.96 -21.07 -5.36
C ALA A 168 24.27 -20.29 -5.19
N LEU A 169 24.78 -20.26 -3.97
CA LEU A 169 26.10 -19.70 -3.69
C LEU A 169 27.13 -20.48 -4.55
N PRO A 170 28.09 -19.78 -5.19
CA PRO A 170 29.15 -20.46 -5.89
C PRO A 170 30.02 -21.24 -4.90
N ASP A 171 30.33 -22.49 -5.26
CA ASP A 171 31.24 -23.39 -4.56
C ASP A 171 32.63 -22.78 -4.29
#